data_AF-A0A0Q9HM20-F1
#
_entry.id   AF-A0A0Q9HM20-F1
#
_cell.length_a   1.000
_cell.length_b   1.000
_cell.length_c   1.000
_cell.angle_alpha   90.00
_cell.angle_beta   90.00
_cell.angle_gamma   90.00
#
_symmetry.space_group_name_H-M   'P 1'
#
loop_
_entity.id
_entity.type
_entity.pdbx_description
1 polymer ?
#
loop_
_entity_poly.entity_id
_entity_poly.type
_entity_poly.pdbx_seq_one_letter_code
_entity_poly.pdbx_strand_id
1 'polypeptide(L)'
;MPRPRPIGIGHNGGPPLKERKRRSATGSGGIGRYFDWRFAHRKAWKKPRDVALRRQEKAEALGLTYEEYSLEIMERGYYPQPEHAEAIKTKRAERRRDGGVVAQSLKGMRLK
;
A
#
# COMPACT_ATOMS: atom_id res chain seq x y z
N MET A 1 -24.67 -27.58 21.37
CA MET A 1 -24.14 -26.49 20.51
C MET A 1 -25.03 -25.26 20.72
N PRO A 2 -24.53 -24.13 21.24
CA PRO A 2 -25.35 -22.94 21.42
C PRO A 2 -25.75 -22.36 20.05
N ARG A 3 -27.03 -21.96 19.91
CA ARG A 3 -27.58 -21.38 18.68
C ARG A 3 -27.00 -19.98 18.44
N PRO A 4 -26.61 -19.61 17.21
CA PRO A 4 -26.08 -18.29 16.92
C PRO A 4 -27.15 -17.23 17.22
N ARG A 5 -26.75 -16.16 17.93
CA ARG A 5 -27.68 -15.08 18.28
C ARG A 5 -28.12 -14.36 16.99
N PRO A 6 -29.40 -13.98 16.88
CA PRO A 6 -29.87 -13.20 15.74
C PRO A 6 -29.15 -11.85 15.70
N ILE A 7 -28.67 -11.49 14.50
CA ILE A 7 -28.03 -10.20 14.21
C ILE A 7 -29.09 -9.10 14.43
N GLY A 8 -28.98 -8.38 15.55
CA GLY A 8 -29.87 -7.28 15.92
C GLY A 8 -29.38 -5.91 15.43
N ILE A 9 -30.20 -4.88 15.65
CA ILE A 9 -29.88 -3.48 15.36
C ILE A 9 -28.58 -3.10 16.08
N GLY A 10 -27.60 -2.59 15.32
CA GLY A 10 -26.26 -2.24 15.82
C GLY A 10 -25.17 -3.29 15.58
N HIS A 11 -25.49 -4.45 15.03
CA HIS A 11 -24.52 -5.49 14.71
C HIS A 11 -23.92 -5.27 13.31
N ASN A 12 -22.62 -4.96 13.23
CA ASN A 12 -21.89 -4.72 11.97
C ASN A 12 -21.54 -6.00 11.19
N GLY A 13 -21.91 -7.19 11.71
CA GLY A 13 -21.87 -8.47 10.98
C GLY A 13 -20.48 -9.02 10.73
N GLY A 14 -19.43 -8.22 10.93
CA GLY A 14 -18.06 -8.53 10.56
C GLY A 14 -17.89 -8.78 9.06
N PRO A 15 -16.70 -8.56 8.48
CA PRO A 15 -16.41 -9.14 7.18
C PRO A 15 -16.54 -10.67 7.28
N PRO A 16 -17.20 -11.36 6.32
CA PRO A 16 -17.36 -12.81 6.37
C PRO A 16 -16.01 -13.53 6.52
N LEU A 17 -15.95 -14.56 7.39
CA LEU A 17 -14.72 -15.35 7.62
C LEU A 17 -14.18 -16.04 6.37
N LYS A 18 -15.05 -16.29 5.38
CA LYS A 18 -14.68 -16.78 4.06
C LYS A 18 -14.81 -15.65 3.07
N GLU A 19 -13.75 -15.41 2.31
CA GLU A 19 -13.75 -14.39 1.26
C GLU A 19 -14.86 -14.71 0.25
N ARG A 20 -15.88 -13.83 0.19
CA ARG A 20 -17.02 -14.05 -0.70
C ARG A 20 -16.50 -13.88 -2.13
N LYS A 21 -16.41 -14.96 -2.92
CA LYS A 21 -16.12 -14.87 -4.35
C LYS A 21 -17.04 -13.83 -4.97
N ARG A 22 -16.47 -12.73 -5.46
CA ARG A 22 -17.23 -11.67 -6.12
C ARG A 22 -17.91 -12.31 -7.34
N ARG A 23 -19.25 -12.27 -7.40
CA ARG A 23 -20.03 -12.82 -8.54
C ARG A 23 -19.69 -12.13 -9.87
N SER A 24 -19.17 -10.91 -9.83
CA SER A 24 -18.47 -10.26 -10.95
C SER A 24 -17.56 -9.15 -10.40
N ALA A 25 -16.64 -8.62 -11.22
CA ALA A 25 -15.89 -7.39 -10.88
C ALA A 25 -16.82 -6.21 -10.53
N THR A 26 -18.07 -6.25 -11.01
CA THR A 26 -19.13 -5.25 -10.87
C THR A 26 -20.29 -5.74 -9.98
N GLY A 27 -20.03 -6.68 -9.07
CA GLY A 27 -21.01 -7.55 -8.37
C GLY A 27 -22.41 -6.98 -8.04
N SER A 28 -23.40 -7.87 -8.11
CA SER A 28 -24.83 -7.64 -7.90
C SER A 28 -25.21 -7.03 -6.54
N GLY A 29 -25.35 -5.70 -6.46
CA GLY A 29 -26.10 -5.07 -5.37
C GLY A 29 -25.70 -3.67 -4.95
N GLY A 30 -25.42 -2.78 -5.91
CA GLY A 30 -25.38 -1.35 -5.65
C GLY A 30 -24.71 -0.61 -6.80
N ILE A 31 -25.51 0.07 -7.62
CA ILE A 31 -25.04 1.07 -8.58
C ILE A 31 -24.21 2.12 -7.79
N GLY A 32 -22.96 2.37 -8.19
CA GLY A 32 -22.06 3.37 -7.58
C GLY A 32 -20.83 2.80 -6.85
N ARG A 33 -21.00 1.84 -5.93
CA ARG A 33 -19.96 1.57 -4.90
C ARG A 33 -18.61 1.02 -5.39
N TYR A 34 -18.54 0.24 -6.47
CA TYR A 34 -17.25 -0.36 -6.90
C TYR A 34 -16.28 0.68 -7.48
N PHE A 35 -16.76 1.50 -8.42
CA PHE A 35 -15.95 2.52 -9.05
C PHE A 35 -15.67 3.64 -8.06
N ASP A 36 -16.65 4.07 -7.27
CA ASP A 36 -16.47 5.06 -6.22
C ASP A 36 -15.41 4.61 -5.21
N TRP A 37 -15.48 3.35 -4.74
CA TRP A 37 -14.45 2.78 -3.87
C TRP A 37 -13.09 2.68 -4.56
N ARG A 38 -13.03 2.24 -5.82
CA ARG A 38 -11.77 2.16 -6.58
C ARG A 38 -11.12 3.54 -6.74
N PHE A 39 -11.91 4.57 -7.04
CA PHE A 39 -11.42 5.94 -7.18
C PHE A 39 -11.05 6.56 -5.83
N ALA A 40 -11.88 6.38 -4.81
CA ALA A 40 -11.59 6.84 -3.44
C ALA A 40 -10.32 6.18 -2.90
N HIS A 41 -10.16 4.86 -3.11
CA HIS A 41 -8.93 4.14 -2.80
C HIS A 41 -7.74 4.76 -3.54
N ARG A 42 -7.77 4.86 -4.87
CA ARG A 42 -6.67 5.50 -5.64
C ARG A 42 -6.34 6.92 -5.15
N LYS A 43 -7.35 7.72 -4.81
CA LYS A 43 -7.19 9.09 -4.32
C LYS A 43 -6.58 9.11 -2.91
N ALA A 44 -7.03 8.25 -2.01
CA ALA A 44 -6.49 8.13 -0.65
C ALA A 44 -5.02 7.69 -0.64
N TRP A 45 -4.63 6.83 -1.59
CA TRP A 45 -3.25 6.40 -1.77
C TRP A 45 -2.41 7.36 -2.65
N LYS A 46 -2.99 8.46 -3.15
CA LYS A 46 -2.24 9.50 -3.86
C LYS A 46 -1.48 10.35 -2.84
N LYS A 47 -0.16 10.23 -2.85
CA LYS A 47 0.71 10.97 -1.94
C LYS A 47 0.71 12.46 -2.32
N PRO A 48 0.61 13.40 -1.36
CA PRO A 48 0.84 14.82 -1.62
C PRO A 48 2.20 15.02 -2.27
N ARG A 49 2.28 15.91 -3.28
CA ARG A 49 3.49 16.13 -4.08
C ARG A 49 4.70 16.42 -3.20
N ASP A 50 4.56 17.32 -2.24
CA ASP A 50 5.66 17.77 -1.39
C ASP A 50 6.20 16.65 -0.49
N VAL A 51 5.30 15.76 -0.02
CA VAL A 51 5.70 14.56 0.73
C VAL A 51 6.46 13.59 -0.17
N ALA A 52 6.05 13.43 -1.43
CA ALA A 52 6.76 12.58 -2.38
C ALA A 52 8.15 13.14 -2.71
N LEU A 53 8.27 14.44 -2.97
CA LEU A 53 9.54 15.12 -3.23
C LEU A 53 10.50 15.02 -2.04
N ARG A 54 10.04 15.33 -0.84
CA ARG A 54 10.87 15.22 0.37
C ARG A 54 11.37 13.79 0.60
N ARG A 55 10.55 12.79 0.31
CA ARG A 55 10.96 11.37 0.41
C ARG A 55 11.95 11.01 -0.69
N GLN A 56 11.79 11.54 -1.90
CA GLN A 56 12.73 11.36 -3.01
C GLN A 56 14.10 11.93 -2.65
N GLU A 57 14.18 13.18 -2.19
CA GLU A 57 15.42 13.84 -1.78
C GLU A 57 16.15 13.05 -0.68
N LYS A 58 15.41 12.58 0.33
CA LYS A 58 15.98 11.75 1.40
C LYS A 58 16.45 10.38 0.91
N ALA A 59 15.73 9.77 -0.03
CA ALA A 59 16.14 8.51 -0.63
C ALA A 59 17.45 8.69 -1.41
N GLU A 60 17.53 9.75 -2.23
CA GLU A 60 18.72 10.10 -3.00
C GLU A 60 19.94 10.37 -2.10
N ALA A 61 19.75 11.10 -1.00
CA ALA A 61 20.81 11.34 -0.01
C ALA A 61 21.38 10.06 0.62
N LEU A 62 20.60 8.97 0.65
CA LEU A 62 20.99 7.66 1.18
C LEU A 62 21.42 6.67 0.08
N GLY A 63 21.36 7.06 -1.19
CA GLY A 63 21.58 6.15 -2.33
C GLY A 63 20.50 5.05 -2.44
N LEU A 64 19.31 5.33 -1.93
CA LEU A 64 18.13 4.48 -2.00
C LEU A 64 17.19 4.95 -3.10
N THR A 65 16.36 4.05 -3.60
CA THR A 65 15.22 4.43 -4.44
C THR A 65 14.05 4.93 -3.58
N TYR A 66 13.15 5.70 -4.21
CA TYR A 66 11.93 6.19 -3.57
C TYR A 66 11.13 5.10 -2.84
N GLU A 67 10.98 3.95 -3.50
CA GLU A 67 10.23 2.82 -2.99
C GLU A 67 10.93 2.17 -1.81
N GLU A 68 12.24 1.95 -1.91
CA GLU A 68 13.03 1.42 -0.80
C GLU A 68 12.88 2.30 0.44
N TYR A 69 13.02 3.63 0.29
CA TYR A 69 12.83 4.56 1.39
C TYR A 69 11.39 4.58 1.93
N SER A 70 10.41 4.56 1.02
CA SER A 70 8.98 4.59 1.40
C SER A 70 8.52 3.31 2.09
N LEU A 71 9.03 2.14 1.70
CA LEU A 71 8.67 0.85 2.26
C LEU A 71 9.18 0.71 3.69
N GLU A 72 10.38 1.18 4.01
CA GLU A 72 10.86 1.16 5.41
C GLU A 72 9.93 1.99 6.32
N ILE A 73 9.42 3.13 5.84
CA ILE A 73 8.44 3.93 6.58
C ILE A 73 7.11 3.18 6.73
N MET A 74 6.61 2.57 5.66
CA MET A 74 5.27 1.98 5.63
C MET A 74 5.19 0.62 6.34
N GLU A 75 6.23 -0.21 6.24
CA GLU A 75 6.26 -1.57 6.81
C GLU A 75 6.90 -1.60 8.19
N ARG A 76 7.98 -0.84 8.40
CA ARG A 76 8.76 -0.89 9.64
C ARG A 76 8.50 0.31 10.56
N GLY A 77 7.87 1.36 10.05
CA GLY A 77 7.46 2.51 10.85
C GLY A 77 8.60 3.47 11.22
N TYR A 78 9.78 3.34 10.62
CA TYR A 78 10.91 4.24 10.90
C TYR A 78 11.40 4.96 9.64
N TYR A 79 12.03 6.12 9.85
CA TYR A 79 12.69 6.87 8.78
C TYR A 79 14.12 6.36 8.59
N PRO A 80 14.51 5.86 7.40
CA PRO A 80 15.87 5.42 7.13
C PRO A 80 16.91 6.50 7.45
N GLN A 81 17.98 6.08 8.11
CA GLN A 81 19.16 6.87 8.47
C GLN A 81 20.36 6.33 7.67
N PRO A 82 21.50 7.06 7.62
CA PRO A 82 22.71 6.59 6.94
C PRO A 82 23.16 5.18 7.36
N GLU A 83 23.05 4.86 8.65
CA GLU A 83 23.41 3.54 9.21
C GLU A 83 22.56 2.39 8.66
N HIS A 84 21.33 2.67 8.23
CA HIS A 84 20.41 1.66 7.70
C HIS A 84 20.61 1.41 6.19
N ALA A 85 21.28 2.33 5.48
CA ALA A 85 21.30 2.35 4.03
C ALA A 85 21.91 1.07 3.43
N GLU A 86 23.01 0.59 3.98
CA GLU A 86 23.69 -0.61 3.46
C GLU A 86 22.85 -1.87 3.68
N ALA A 87 22.25 -2.04 4.86
CA ALA A 87 21.37 -3.19 5.15
C ALA A 87 20.16 -3.24 4.20
N ILE A 88 19.60 -2.07 3.84
CA ILE A 88 18.50 -1.97 2.88
C ILE A 88 18.99 -2.36 1.47
N LYS A 89 20.18 -1.89 1.05
CA LYS A 89 20.75 -2.21 -0.27
C LYS A 89 21.05 -3.71 -0.42
N THR A 90 21.54 -4.38 0.63
CA THR A 90 21.84 -5.83 0.58
C THR A 90 20.60 -6.67 0.27
N LYS A 91 19.41 -6.24 0.73
CA LYS A 91 18.13 -6.94 0.50
C LYS A 91 17.62 -6.85 -0.94
N ARG A 92 18.24 -6.05 -1.83
CA ARG A 92 17.79 -5.91 -3.22
C ARG A 92 17.69 -7.24 -3.96
N ALA A 93 18.64 -8.16 -3.75
CA ALA A 93 18.63 -9.47 -4.41
C ALA A 93 17.46 -10.35 -3.95
N GLU A 94 17.14 -10.33 -2.66
CA GLU A 94 15.97 -11.00 -2.10
C GLU A 94 14.67 -10.40 -2.64
N ARG A 95 14.53 -9.07 -2.60
CA ARG A 95 13.36 -8.38 -3.16
C ARG A 95 13.11 -8.71 -4.63
N ARG A 96 14.17 -8.85 -5.45
CA ARG A 96 14.04 -9.29 -6.85
C ARG A 96 13.51 -10.72 -6.96
N ARG A 97 13.96 -11.64 -6.09
CA ARG A 97 13.49 -13.04 -6.07
C ARG A 97 12.03 -13.13 -5.68
N ASP A 98 11.60 -12.33 -4.71
CA ASP A 98 10.22 -12.33 -4.21
C ASP A 98 9.23 -11.65 -5.16
N GLY A 99 9.69 -11.17 -6.33
CA GLY A 99 8.87 -10.38 -7.25
C GLY A 99 8.51 -8.99 -6.70
N GLY A 100 9.18 -8.57 -5.62
CA GLY A 100 9.07 -7.24 -5.06
C GLY A 100 9.56 -6.17 -6.03
N VAL A 101 9.02 -4.96 -5.91
CA VAL A 101 9.44 -3.87 -6.79
C VAL A 101 10.85 -3.45 -6.44
N VAL A 102 11.78 -3.70 -7.38
CA VAL A 102 13.15 -3.23 -7.27
C VAL A 102 13.33 -2.16 -8.35
N ALA A 103 13.29 -0.91 -7.89
CA ALA A 103 13.58 0.29 -8.68
C ALA A 103 12.46 0.84 -9.59
N GLN A 104 11.29 1.19 -9.06
CA GLN A 104 10.63 2.41 -9.59
C GLN A 104 11.37 3.63 -9.03
N SER A 105 12.46 3.97 -9.70
CA SER A 105 13.03 5.31 -9.55
C SER A 105 12.04 6.32 -10.16
N LEU A 106 11.66 7.34 -9.38
CA LEU A 106 10.88 8.46 -9.90
C LEU A 106 11.63 9.25 -10.99
N LYS A 107 12.92 8.96 -11.27
CA LYS A 107 13.69 9.58 -12.37
C LYS A 107 12.97 9.58 -13.72
N GLY A 108 12.09 8.60 -13.98
CA GLY A 108 11.30 8.53 -15.22
C GLY A 108 9.93 9.20 -15.15
N MET A 109 9.36 9.37 -13.96
CA MET A 109 8.10 10.10 -13.76
C MET A 109 8.45 11.56 -13.49
N ARG A 110 8.54 12.37 -14.56
CA ARG A 110 8.55 13.84 -14.44
C ARG A 110 7.32 14.25 -13.63
N LEU A 111 7.51 14.48 -12.33
CA LEU A 111 6.59 15.20 -11.47
C LEU A 111 6.65 16.67 -11.90
N LYS A 112 6.08 16.98 -13.07
CA LYS A 112 5.78 18.38 -13.46
C LYS A 112 4.83 18.94 -12.42
#